data_AF-A0A7W8EBH2-F1
#
_entry.id   AF-A0A7W8EBH2-F1
#
_cell.length_a   1.000
_cell.length_b   1.000
_cell.length_c   1.000
_cell.angle_alpha   90.00
_cell.angle_beta   90.00
_cell.angle_gamma   90.00
#
_symmetry.space_group_name_H-M   'P 1'
#
loop_
_entity.id
_entity.type
_entity.pdbx_description
1 polymer ?
#
loop_
_entity_poly.entity_id
_entity_poly.type
_entity_poly.pdbx_seq_one_letter_code
_entity_poly.pdbx_strand_id
1 'polypeptide(L)'
;MNLTMSRTILLLLLVFISVTAFAQAPQAAPREPSPAWRVYWAKQEAIRKRGTIALNAEQERIKSELCADATSTVDIGHCYEHELEITDGNRIAYVRAIGGLLRLAAPSESGGATKPAPVEKLPLDVAEDIWLQYREKGCRSVSDQSGGSLSGDLYVTCLLEVTQNHIIELADLYKDLWH
;
A
#
# COMPACT_ATOMS: atom_id res chain seq x y z
N MET A 1 3.52 34.98 -66.77
CA MET A 1 2.70 34.11 -67.63
C MET A 1 2.19 32.95 -66.79
N ASN A 2 0.91 32.63 -66.66
CA ASN A 2 -0.34 33.39 -66.66
C ASN A 2 -1.33 32.47 -65.92
N LEU A 3 -2.07 33.03 -64.95
CA LEU A 3 -3.22 32.41 -64.30
C LEU A 3 -4.35 32.27 -65.31
N THR A 4 -5.07 31.14 -65.29
CA THR A 4 -6.47 31.10 -65.78
C THR A 4 -7.38 30.41 -64.78
N MET A 5 -8.24 31.24 -64.23
CA MET A 5 -9.33 30.98 -63.30
C MET A 5 -10.57 30.66 -64.14
N SER A 6 -11.15 29.47 -64.02
CA SER A 6 -12.41 29.13 -64.69
C SER A 6 -13.52 28.97 -63.67
N ARG A 7 -14.46 29.91 -63.75
CA ARG A 7 -15.74 29.98 -63.06
C ARG A 7 -16.63 28.84 -63.55
N THR A 8 -16.92 27.85 -62.71
CA THR A 8 -18.16 27.08 -62.87
C THR A 8 -18.49 26.35 -61.57
N ILE A 9 -19.77 26.39 -61.20
CA ILE A 9 -20.43 25.50 -60.22
C ILE A 9 -20.35 26.01 -58.78
N LEU A 10 -20.81 27.24 -58.65
CA LEU A 10 -21.68 27.69 -57.56
C LEU A 10 -23.00 26.89 -57.66
N LEU A 11 -23.07 25.68 -57.11
CA LEU A 11 -24.31 24.91 -56.97
C LEU A 11 -24.32 24.18 -55.61
N LEU A 12 -25.13 24.75 -54.71
CA LEU A 12 -25.94 24.03 -53.71
C LEU A 12 -25.14 23.24 -52.66
N LEU A 13 -24.66 23.83 -51.55
CA LEU A 13 -25.48 24.38 -50.46
C LEU A 13 -26.80 23.61 -50.33
N LEU A 14 -26.81 22.52 -49.55
CA LEU A 14 -27.94 21.95 -48.77
C LEU A 14 -27.64 20.51 -48.31
N VAL A 15 -26.50 20.28 -47.63
CA VAL A 15 -26.44 19.17 -46.68
C VAL A 15 -26.89 19.77 -45.34
N PHE A 16 -28.20 19.70 -45.12
CA PHE A 16 -28.83 19.87 -43.81
C PHE A 16 -28.16 18.87 -42.86
N ILE A 17 -27.12 19.31 -42.15
CA ILE A 17 -26.73 18.69 -40.89
C ILE A 17 -27.87 19.02 -39.96
N SER A 18 -28.88 18.16 -39.91
CA SER A 18 -29.85 18.12 -38.84
C SER A 18 -29.08 17.82 -37.56
N VAL A 19 -28.57 18.90 -36.94
CA VAL A 19 -28.17 18.90 -35.54
C VAL A 19 -29.46 18.62 -34.78
N THR A 20 -29.73 17.33 -34.55
CA THR A 20 -30.65 16.94 -33.50
C THR A 20 -30.05 17.47 -32.22
N ALA A 21 -30.55 18.62 -31.79
CA ALA A 21 -30.41 19.09 -30.42
C ALA A 21 -31.06 18.01 -29.55
N PHE A 22 -30.29 16.97 -29.19
CA PHE A 22 -30.60 16.18 -28.03
C PHE A 22 -30.55 17.16 -26.87
N ALA A 23 -31.73 17.60 -26.41
CA ALA A 23 -31.87 18.25 -25.14
C ALA A 23 -31.27 17.30 -24.10
N GLN A 24 -30.03 17.58 -23.68
CA GLN A 24 -29.44 16.91 -22.54
C GLN A 24 -30.38 17.23 -21.38
N ALA A 25 -31.10 16.21 -20.90
CA ALA A 25 -31.86 16.32 -19.67
C ALA A 25 -30.92 16.92 -18.62
N PRO A 26 -31.38 17.89 -17.81
CA PRO A 26 -30.51 18.50 -16.80
C PRO A 26 -29.89 17.38 -15.98
N GLN A 27 -28.56 17.25 -16.06
CA GLN A 27 -27.83 16.29 -15.25
C GLN A 27 -28.19 16.62 -13.81
N ALA A 28 -28.86 15.67 -13.14
CA ALA A 28 -29.15 15.80 -11.74
C ALA A 28 -27.83 16.12 -11.02
N ALA A 29 -27.83 17.18 -10.21
CA ALA A 29 -26.65 17.58 -9.47
C ALA A 29 -26.07 16.35 -8.73
N PRO A 30 -24.73 16.22 -8.65
CA PRO A 30 -24.10 15.12 -7.91
C PRO A 30 -24.75 15.01 -6.53
N ARG A 31 -25.36 13.86 -6.23
CA ARG A 31 -25.91 13.61 -4.89
C ARG A 31 -24.74 13.62 -3.92
N GLU A 32 -24.85 14.42 -2.86
CA GLU A 32 -23.87 14.34 -1.78
C GLU A 32 -23.78 12.90 -1.24
N PRO A 33 -22.58 12.42 -0.92
CA PRO A 33 -22.41 11.12 -0.29
C PRO A 33 -23.22 11.03 1.00
N SER A 34 -23.84 9.86 1.22
CA SER A 34 -24.54 9.61 2.47
C SER A 34 -23.58 9.72 3.67
N PRO A 35 -24.07 10.04 4.89
CA PRO A 35 -23.24 10.07 6.08
C PRO A 35 -22.43 8.78 6.31
N ALA A 36 -22.99 7.61 5.94
CA ALA A 36 -22.30 6.33 6.07
C ALA A 36 -21.06 6.24 5.16
N TRP A 37 -21.16 6.74 3.91
CA TRP A 37 -20.03 6.80 2.99
C TRP A 37 -18.93 7.74 3.48
N ARG A 38 -19.28 8.90 4.05
CA ARG A 38 -18.31 9.82 4.66
C ARG A 38 -17.52 9.15 5.80
N VAL A 39 -18.20 8.42 6.68
CA VAL A 39 -17.55 7.69 7.79
C VAL A 39 -16.65 6.58 7.26
N TYR A 40 -17.10 5.83 6.25
CA TYR A 40 -16.31 4.79 5.61
C TYR A 40 -14.99 5.34 5.04
N TRP A 41 -15.04 6.39 4.21
CA TRP A 41 -13.83 6.98 3.62
C TRP A 41 -12.91 7.60 4.67
N ALA A 42 -13.46 8.26 5.69
CA ALA A 42 -12.65 8.80 6.78
C ALA A 42 -11.88 7.68 7.52
N LYS A 43 -12.50 6.52 7.74
CA LYS A 43 -11.83 5.35 8.33
C LYS A 43 -10.77 4.78 7.40
N GLN A 44 -11.10 4.64 6.12
CA GLN A 44 -10.17 4.15 5.10
C GLN A 44 -8.92 5.03 5.07
N GLU A 45 -9.09 6.35 4.95
CA GLU A 45 -7.99 7.32 4.93
C GLU A 45 -7.13 7.28 6.20
N ALA A 46 -7.76 7.19 7.37
CA ALA A 46 -7.03 7.08 8.64
C ALA A 46 -6.20 5.77 8.73
N ILE A 47 -6.68 4.67 8.14
CA ILE A 47 -5.93 3.42 8.06
C ILE A 47 -4.75 3.58 7.09
N ARG A 48 -4.99 4.13 5.90
CA ARG A 48 -3.95 4.39 4.89
C ARG A 48 -2.83 5.25 5.44
N LYS A 49 -3.18 6.38 6.06
CA LYS A 49 -2.21 7.28 6.70
C LYS A 49 -1.28 6.56 7.67
N ARG A 50 -1.82 5.67 8.52
CA ARG A 50 -0.98 4.89 9.46
C ARG A 50 -0.08 3.90 8.75
N GLY A 51 -0.59 3.20 7.72
CA GLY A 51 0.22 2.29 6.90
C GLY A 51 1.35 3.03 6.17
N THR A 52 1.04 4.16 5.53
CA THR A 52 2.03 5.00 4.85
C THR A 52 3.11 5.52 5.78
N ILE A 53 2.76 5.93 7.01
CA ILE A 53 3.76 6.36 8.00
C ILE A 53 4.74 5.23 8.31
N ALA A 54 4.23 4.01 8.57
CA ALA A 54 5.08 2.87 8.90
C ALA A 54 5.96 2.42 7.72
N LEU A 55 5.39 2.35 6.50
CA LEU A 55 6.13 1.99 5.29
C LEU A 55 7.22 3.03 4.97
N ASN A 56 6.88 4.31 4.99
CA ASN A 56 7.84 5.37 4.69
C ASN A 56 8.96 5.40 5.72
N ALA A 57 8.63 5.22 7.01
CA ALA A 57 9.65 5.13 8.05
C ALA A 57 10.66 4.01 7.75
N GLU A 58 10.19 2.84 7.33
CA GLU A 58 11.10 1.73 7.00
C GLU A 58 11.87 1.95 5.69
N GLN A 59 11.22 2.48 4.66
CA GLN A 59 11.89 2.79 3.39
C GLN A 59 13.01 3.81 3.54
N GLU A 60 12.86 4.78 4.44
CA GLU A 60 13.94 5.72 4.77
C GLU A 60 15.06 5.04 5.57
N ARG A 61 14.72 4.15 6.51
CA ARG A 61 15.71 3.41 7.31
C ARG A 61 16.54 2.43 6.49
N ILE A 62 15.94 1.73 5.52
CA ILE A 62 16.66 0.82 4.61
C ILE A 62 17.76 1.55 3.81
N LYS A 63 17.59 2.85 3.55
CA LYS A 63 18.59 3.68 2.84
C LYS A 63 19.69 4.21 3.75
N SER A 64 19.54 4.09 5.07
CA SER A 64 20.46 4.67 6.04
C SER A 64 21.56 3.67 6.45
N GLU A 65 22.73 4.20 6.78
CA GLU A 65 23.81 3.42 7.39
C GLU A 65 23.47 3.18 8.87
N LEU A 66 22.73 2.10 9.14
CA LEU A 66 22.37 1.71 10.50
C LEU A 66 23.63 1.40 11.31
N CYS A 67 23.61 1.82 12.58
CA CYS A 67 24.68 1.53 13.55
C CYS A 67 26.08 2.05 13.20
N ALA A 68 26.20 3.08 12.35
CA ALA A 68 27.49 3.66 11.95
C ALA A 68 28.33 4.18 13.14
N ASP A 69 27.68 4.58 14.24
CA ASP A 69 28.34 5.13 15.44
C ASP A 69 28.79 4.04 16.45
N ALA A 70 28.49 2.76 16.20
CA ALA A 70 28.83 1.68 17.11
C ALA A 70 30.35 1.40 17.11
N THR A 71 30.97 1.37 18.31
CA THR A 71 32.44 1.34 18.45
C THR A 71 33.03 -0.03 18.80
N SER A 72 32.18 -1.02 19.08
CA SER A 72 32.57 -2.38 19.42
C SER A 72 31.55 -3.39 18.89
N THR A 73 31.92 -4.67 18.85
CA THR A 73 30.99 -5.75 18.47
C THR A 73 29.77 -5.80 19.38
N VAL A 74 29.95 -5.56 20.69
CA VAL A 74 28.84 -5.52 21.66
C VAL A 74 27.91 -4.34 21.38
N ASP A 75 28.46 -3.16 21.08
CA ASP A 75 27.66 -1.98 20.72
C ASP A 75 26.89 -2.21 19.41
N ILE A 76 27.52 -2.88 18.44
CA ILE A 76 26.89 -3.26 17.18
C ILE A 76 25.70 -4.19 17.43
N GLY A 77 25.88 -5.23 18.25
CA GLY A 77 24.81 -6.17 18.59
C GLY A 77 23.61 -5.46 19.22
N HIS A 78 23.86 -4.64 20.25
CA HIS A 78 22.80 -3.86 20.90
C HIS A 78 22.12 -2.85 19.98
N CYS A 79 22.89 -2.21 19.09
CA CYS A 79 22.31 -1.33 18.10
C CYS A 79 21.37 -2.10 17.17
N TYR A 80 21.82 -3.22 16.58
CA TYR A 80 20.96 -4.00 15.69
C TYR A 80 19.73 -4.60 16.38
N GLU A 81 19.83 -4.96 17.67
CA GLU A 81 18.68 -5.35 18.47
C GLU A 81 17.63 -4.22 18.54
N HIS A 82 18.09 -2.99 18.81
CA HIS A 82 17.22 -1.81 18.82
C HIS A 82 16.62 -1.51 17.44
N GLU A 83 17.42 -1.58 16.39
CA GLU A 83 16.95 -1.35 15.02
C GLU A 83 15.91 -2.40 14.62
N LEU A 84 16.07 -3.66 15.02
CA LEU A 84 15.09 -4.73 14.83
C LEU A 84 13.78 -4.43 15.56
N GLU A 85 13.81 -3.96 16.81
CA GLU A 85 12.59 -3.58 17.54
C GLU A 85 11.78 -2.51 16.80
N ILE A 86 12.46 -1.49 16.25
CA ILE A 86 11.82 -0.44 15.46
C ILE A 86 11.20 -1.03 14.19
N THR A 87 11.98 -1.83 13.45
CA THR A 87 11.53 -2.45 12.20
C THR A 87 10.35 -3.40 12.44
N ASP A 88 10.34 -4.19 13.52
CA ASP A 88 9.21 -5.04 13.89
C ASP A 88 7.98 -4.21 14.26
N GLY A 89 8.17 -3.08 14.94
CA GLY A 89 7.12 -2.09 15.20
C GLY A 89 6.48 -1.57 13.91
N ASN A 90 7.31 -1.19 12.93
CA ASN A 90 6.87 -0.74 11.61
C ASN A 90 6.13 -1.85 10.85
N ARG A 91 6.66 -3.09 10.86
CA ARG A 91 6.00 -4.26 10.25
C ARG A 91 4.61 -4.47 10.83
N ILE A 92 4.48 -4.52 12.16
CA ILE A 92 3.22 -4.73 12.85
C ILE A 92 2.21 -3.63 12.48
N ALA A 93 2.65 -2.37 12.48
CA ALA A 93 1.79 -1.26 12.10
C ALA A 93 1.30 -1.36 10.65
N TYR A 94 2.19 -1.76 9.73
CA TYR A 94 1.86 -1.90 8.32
C TYR A 94 0.91 -3.07 8.04
N VAL A 95 1.20 -4.26 8.58
CA VAL A 95 0.34 -5.46 8.50
C VAL A 95 -1.05 -5.17 9.06
N ARG A 96 -1.13 -4.46 10.20
CA ARG A 96 -2.41 -4.04 10.78
C ARG A 96 -3.17 -3.08 9.88
N ALA A 97 -2.48 -2.20 9.14
CA ALA A 97 -3.12 -1.30 8.19
C ALA A 97 -3.72 -2.08 7.01
N ILE A 98 -2.97 -3.01 6.42
CA ILE A 98 -3.45 -3.91 5.35
C ILE A 98 -4.68 -4.68 5.85
N GLY A 99 -4.55 -5.36 6.99
CA GLY A 99 -5.65 -6.11 7.59
C GLY A 99 -6.86 -5.25 7.96
N GLY A 100 -6.65 -3.99 8.32
CA GLY A 100 -7.71 -3.03 8.61
C GLY A 100 -8.52 -2.66 7.37
N LEU A 101 -7.87 -2.48 6.23
CA LEU A 101 -8.54 -2.21 4.95
C LEU A 101 -9.30 -3.42 4.44
N LEU A 102 -8.68 -4.61 4.49
CA LEU A 102 -9.31 -5.85 4.05
C LEU A 102 -10.58 -6.20 4.85
N ARG A 103 -10.66 -5.75 6.11
CA ARG A 103 -11.85 -5.93 6.97
C ARG A 103 -12.84 -4.76 6.89
N LEU A 104 -12.51 -3.66 6.21
CA LEU A 104 -13.37 -2.48 6.19
C LEU A 104 -14.57 -2.71 5.27
N ALA A 105 -15.75 -2.89 5.86
CA ALA A 105 -16.98 -3.10 5.10
C ALA A 105 -17.51 -1.79 4.49
N ALA A 106 -17.69 -1.78 3.17
CA ALA A 106 -18.33 -0.68 2.47
C ALA A 106 -19.84 -0.59 2.81
N PRO A 107 -20.41 0.62 2.96
CA PRO A 107 -21.86 0.80 3.07
C PRO A 107 -22.59 0.30 1.81
N SER A 108 -23.84 -0.19 1.94
CA SER A 108 -24.64 -0.48 0.74
C SER A 108 -25.14 0.81 0.09
N GLU A 109 -25.32 0.77 -1.24
CA GLU A 109 -25.89 1.89 -2.00
C GLU A 109 -27.32 2.24 -1.56
N SER A 110 -28.07 1.25 -1.04
CA SER A 110 -29.42 1.43 -0.51
C SER A 110 -29.47 2.02 0.90
N GLY A 111 -28.32 2.27 1.54
CA GLY A 111 -28.24 2.71 2.94
C GLY A 111 -28.58 1.62 3.97
N GLY A 112 -29.01 0.44 3.53
CA GLY A 112 -29.16 -0.73 4.38
C GLY A 112 -27.79 -1.32 4.74
N ALA A 113 -27.53 -1.59 6.01
CA ALA A 113 -26.28 -2.23 6.41
C ALA A 113 -26.27 -3.71 5.96
N THR A 114 -25.76 -3.99 4.75
CA THR A 114 -25.35 -5.35 4.41
C THR A 114 -24.01 -5.56 5.10
N LYS A 115 -24.05 -5.93 6.38
CA LYS A 115 -22.85 -6.22 7.18
C LYS A 115 -22.26 -7.52 6.62
N PRO A 116 -21.10 -7.52 5.96
CA PRO A 116 -20.35 -8.76 5.85
C PRO A 116 -20.07 -9.21 7.29
N ALA A 117 -20.27 -10.50 7.59
CA ALA A 117 -19.86 -11.03 8.87
C ALA A 117 -18.40 -10.62 9.13
N PRO A 118 -18.03 -10.22 10.37
CA PRO A 118 -16.64 -9.92 10.68
C PRO A 118 -15.80 -11.11 10.27
N VAL A 119 -14.89 -10.94 9.30
CA VAL A 119 -13.92 -11.98 8.98
C VAL A 119 -12.94 -12.02 10.14
N GLU A 120 -13.13 -12.99 11.03
CA GLU A 120 -12.37 -13.13 12.27
C GLU A 120 -10.90 -13.43 11.99
N LYS A 121 -10.61 -14.22 10.94
CA LYS A 121 -9.26 -14.51 10.46
C LYS A 121 -9.15 -14.32 8.95
N LEU A 122 -8.29 -13.40 8.52
CA LEU A 122 -7.93 -13.20 7.12
C LEU A 122 -6.88 -14.23 6.70
N PRO A 123 -6.82 -14.61 5.42
CA PRO A 123 -5.66 -15.32 4.86
C PRO A 123 -4.33 -14.61 5.14
N LEU A 124 -4.33 -13.27 5.17
CA LEU A 124 -3.18 -12.46 5.59
C LEU A 124 -2.67 -12.84 6.99
N ASP A 125 -3.56 -13.03 7.97
CA ASP A 125 -3.13 -13.35 9.34
C ASP A 125 -2.42 -14.71 9.39
N VAL A 126 -2.90 -15.68 8.61
CA VAL A 126 -2.26 -17.00 8.49
C VAL A 126 -0.90 -16.89 7.80
N ALA A 127 -0.82 -16.11 6.72
CA ALA A 127 0.43 -15.90 5.99
C ALA A 127 1.49 -15.23 6.88
N GLU A 128 1.11 -14.24 7.67
CA GLU A 128 1.99 -13.56 8.61
C GLU A 128 2.48 -14.49 9.74
N ASP A 129 1.62 -15.33 10.29
CA ASP A 129 1.99 -16.34 11.30
C ASP A 129 3.04 -17.33 10.74
N ILE A 130 2.88 -17.74 9.47
CA ILE A 130 3.82 -18.65 8.80
C ILE A 130 5.13 -17.93 8.49
N TRP A 131 5.05 -16.68 7.99
CA TRP A 131 6.22 -15.87 7.68
C TRP A 131 7.08 -15.62 8.92
N LEU A 132 6.48 -15.32 10.08
CA LEU A 132 7.22 -15.17 11.34
C LEU A 132 8.00 -16.44 11.68
N GLN A 133 7.39 -17.62 11.52
CA GLN A 133 8.10 -18.89 11.75
C GLN A 133 9.22 -19.13 10.75
N TYR A 134 9.02 -18.77 9.48
CA TYR A 134 10.05 -18.84 8.45
C TYR A 134 11.24 -17.94 8.82
N ARG A 135 10.97 -16.68 9.17
CA ARG A 135 11.99 -15.71 9.60
C ARG A 135 12.82 -16.26 10.75
N GLU A 136 12.15 -16.69 11.83
CA GLU A 136 12.83 -17.20 13.03
C GLU A 136 13.69 -18.43 12.74
N LYS A 137 13.14 -19.43 12.03
CA LYS A 137 13.86 -20.66 11.71
C LYS A 137 14.99 -20.43 10.72
N GLY A 138 14.77 -19.59 9.71
CA GLY A 138 15.76 -19.23 8.70
C GLY A 138 16.96 -18.53 9.34
N CYS A 139 16.71 -17.49 10.13
CA CYS A 139 17.79 -16.75 10.77
C CYS A 139 18.51 -17.55 11.85
N ARG A 140 17.80 -18.40 12.60
CA ARG A 140 18.44 -19.33 13.54
C ARG A 140 19.35 -20.32 12.82
N SER A 141 18.92 -20.84 11.68
CA SER A 141 19.76 -21.73 10.86
C SER A 141 21.05 -21.05 10.38
N VAL A 142 21.05 -19.75 10.09
CA VAL A 142 22.27 -19.00 9.72
C VAL A 142 23.20 -18.85 10.94
N SER A 143 22.61 -18.47 12.07
CA SER A 143 23.31 -18.29 13.34
C SER A 143 24.00 -19.57 13.82
N ASP A 144 23.32 -20.73 13.72
CA ASP A 144 23.81 -22.03 14.17
C ASP A 144 25.06 -22.51 13.38
N GLN A 145 25.22 -22.06 12.13
CA GLN A 145 26.36 -22.44 11.29
C GLN A 145 27.63 -21.64 11.60
N SER A 146 27.51 -20.54 12.32
CA SER A 146 28.58 -19.54 12.41
C SER A 146 29.43 -19.67 13.68
N GLY A 147 28.91 -20.32 14.72
CA GLY A 147 29.61 -20.57 16.00
C GLY A 147 30.12 -19.31 16.71
N GLY A 148 30.57 -19.48 17.96
CA GLY A 148 31.26 -18.42 18.71
C GLY A 148 30.43 -17.14 18.96
N SER A 149 31.13 -16.03 19.21
CA SER A 149 30.53 -14.75 19.60
C SER A 149 29.80 -14.01 18.46
N LEU A 150 29.99 -14.42 17.20
CA LEU A 150 29.33 -13.81 16.03
C LEU A 150 27.92 -14.37 15.78
N SER A 151 27.59 -15.50 16.39
CA SER A 151 26.31 -16.19 16.20
C SER A 151 25.10 -15.31 16.57
N GLY A 152 25.21 -14.51 17.64
CA GLY A 152 24.17 -13.58 18.06
C GLY A 152 23.94 -12.45 17.05
N ASP A 153 25.02 -11.78 16.64
CA ASP A 153 24.94 -10.66 15.67
C ASP A 153 24.34 -11.12 14.34
N LEU A 154 24.77 -12.28 13.82
CA LEU A 154 24.24 -12.84 12.57
C LEU A 154 22.76 -13.19 12.64
N TYR A 155 22.27 -13.64 13.81
CA TYR A 155 20.86 -13.88 14.02
C TYR A 155 20.05 -12.58 13.93
N VAL A 156 20.48 -11.56 14.68
CA VAL A 156 19.75 -10.28 14.77
C VAL A 156 19.79 -9.53 13.44
N THR A 157 20.94 -9.44 12.77
CA THR A 157 21.05 -8.81 11.45
C THR A 157 20.17 -9.53 10.42
N CYS A 158 20.14 -10.87 10.43
CA CYS A 158 19.22 -11.61 9.56
C CYS A 158 17.75 -11.28 9.84
N LEU A 159 17.33 -11.24 11.12
CA LEU A 159 15.96 -10.89 11.48
C LEU A 159 15.59 -9.50 10.96
N LEU A 160 16.50 -8.53 11.09
CA LEU A 160 16.32 -7.16 10.63
C LEU A 160 16.12 -7.12 9.10
N GLU A 161 17.07 -7.66 8.33
CA GLU A 161 17.04 -7.64 6.86
C GLU A 161 15.82 -8.37 6.30
N VAL A 162 15.49 -9.55 6.84
CA VAL A 162 14.32 -10.32 6.39
C VAL A 162 13.02 -9.57 6.69
N THR A 163 12.94 -8.88 7.84
CA THR A 163 11.75 -8.08 8.19
C THR A 163 11.61 -6.85 7.31
N GLN A 164 12.72 -6.16 7.00
CA GLN A 164 12.76 -5.06 6.04
C GLN A 164 12.24 -5.47 4.66
N ASN A 165 12.77 -6.56 4.12
CA ASN A 165 12.36 -7.08 2.82
C ASN A 165 10.88 -7.46 2.78
N HIS A 166 10.37 -8.06 3.85
CA HIS A 166 8.95 -8.44 3.96
C HIS A 166 8.02 -7.23 3.92
N ILE A 167 8.37 -6.13 4.58
CA ILE A 167 7.57 -4.89 4.51
C ILE A 167 7.48 -4.37 3.07
N ILE A 168 8.58 -4.43 2.32
CA ILE A 168 8.62 -4.01 0.91
C ILE A 168 7.82 -4.97 0.02
N GLU A 169 7.93 -6.28 0.24
CA GLU A 169 7.15 -7.29 -0.47
C GLU A 169 5.64 -7.08 -0.24
N LEU A 170 5.22 -6.89 1.01
CA LEU A 170 3.83 -6.57 1.35
C LEU A 170 3.36 -5.29 0.64
N ALA A 171 4.22 -4.28 0.52
CA ALA A 171 3.87 -3.04 -0.16
C ALA A 171 3.59 -3.22 -1.65
N ASP A 172 4.34 -4.09 -2.33
CA ASP A 172 4.07 -4.43 -3.73
C ASP A 172 2.82 -5.31 -3.88
N LEU A 173 2.70 -6.38 -3.07
CA LEU A 173 1.58 -7.32 -3.12
C LEU A 173 0.23 -6.67 -2.85
N TYR A 174 0.20 -5.66 -1.97
CA TYR A 174 -1.02 -4.96 -1.55
C TYR A 174 -1.12 -3.52 -2.04
N LYS A 175 -0.36 -3.13 -3.08
CA LYS A 175 -0.32 -1.75 -3.59
C LYS A 175 -1.70 -1.16 -3.92
N ASP A 176 -2.61 -1.99 -4.44
CA ASP A 176 -3.96 -1.57 -4.83
C ASP A 176 -4.81 -1.10 -3.64
N LEU A 177 -4.45 -1.47 -2.41
CA LEU A 177 -5.16 -0.98 -1.21
C LEU A 177 -4.86 0.50 -0.91
N TRP A 178 -3.82 1.08 -1.51
CA TRP A 178 -3.35 2.45 -1.26
C TRP A 178 -3.88 3.49 -2.24
N HIS A 179 -4.82 3.12 -3.11
CA HIS A 179 -5.45 4.01 -4.10
C HIS A 179 -6.96 4.18 -3.85
#